data_AF-A0A919HQP5-F1
#
_entry.id   AF-A0A919HQP5-F1
#
_cell.length_a   1.000
_cell.length_b   1.000
_cell.length_c   1.000
_cell.angle_alpha   90.00
_cell.angle_beta   90.00
_cell.angle_gamma   90.00
#
_symmetry.space_group_name_H-M   'P 1'
#
loop_
_entity.id
_entity.type
_entity.pdbx_description
1 polymer ?
#
loop_
_entity_poly.entity_id
_entity_poly.type
_entity_poly.pdbx_seq_one_letter_code
_entity_poly.pdbx_strand_id
1 'polypeptide(L)'
;MLALVLSIALGVAVGGAGSITFPLPALIWCAVRYPLPLTCLLTFLTGIGEILLVANSLIHFSPDARMQPWQLFSTRLGIAAMLISPVIVASSVEAINTLVKQLALRADFDFQTRVYSRSGLSEALKRQTLPADKLLTVMVLDIDGFKRVNDALGHEGGDCVLTQFAQQVRQLVGEQGMVARIGGEEFAVAAVVDSAQQGYLLAEKDPSRGGVAAFRHGSEPDPPDHQSGTGDARGRPRPYHRAV
;
A
#
# COMPACT_ATOMS: atom_id res chain seq x y z
N MET A 1 -22.64 2.45 -0.87
CA MET A 1 -23.92 1.70 -0.85
C MET A 1 -25.12 2.55 -0.52
N LEU A 2 -25.17 3.24 0.62
CA LEU A 2 -26.35 4.02 1.04
C LEU A 2 -26.74 5.11 0.00
N ALA A 3 -25.75 5.80 -0.59
CA ALA A 3 -25.97 6.76 -1.66
C ALA A 3 -26.58 6.15 -2.94
N LEU A 4 -26.27 4.88 -3.26
CA LEU A 4 -26.81 4.17 -4.42
C LEU A 4 -28.27 3.78 -4.19
N VAL A 5 -28.59 3.29 -2.99
CA VAL A 5 -29.98 2.97 -2.63
C VAL A 5 -30.84 4.23 -2.63
N LEU A 6 -30.31 5.33 -2.08
CA LEU A 6 -30.99 6.62 -2.05
C LEU A 6 -31.27 7.16 -3.46
N SER A 7 -30.30 7.04 -4.39
CA SER A 7 -30.49 7.54 -5.76
C SER A 7 -31.51 6.73 -6.55
N ILE A 8 -31.57 5.41 -6.35
CA ILE A 8 -32.62 4.55 -6.94
C ILE A 8 -33.99 4.93 -6.37
N ALA A 9 -34.11 5.08 -5.04
CA ALA A 9 -35.37 5.47 -4.40
C ALA A 9 -35.85 6.85 -4.88
N LEU A 10 -34.93 7.82 -5.01
CA LEU A 10 -35.23 9.13 -5.57
C LEU A 10 -35.68 9.05 -7.03
N GLY A 11 -35.11 8.14 -7.82
CA GLY A 11 -35.50 7.94 -9.21
C GLY A 11 -36.94 7.44 -9.36
N VAL A 12 -37.39 6.56 -8.47
CA VAL A 12 -38.79 6.09 -8.41
C VAL A 12 -39.73 7.20 -7.94
N ALA A 13 -39.33 7.98 -6.93
CA ALA A 13 -40.17 9.04 -6.36
C ALA A 13 -40.37 10.23 -7.32
N VAL A 14 -39.33 10.63 -8.05
CA VAL A 14 -39.37 11.77 -8.99
C VAL A 14 -39.96 11.36 -10.34
N GLY A 15 -39.62 10.17 -10.83
CA GLY A 15 -40.03 9.72 -12.17
C GLY A 15 -39.41 10.56 -13.30
N GLY A 16 -39.97 10.43 -14.50
CA GLY A 16 -39.53 11.12 -15.71
C GLY A 16 -38.32 10.49 -16.40
N ALA A 17 -38.03 10.94 -17.61
CA ALA A 17 -36.97 10.34 -18.43
C ALA A 17 -35.56 10.48 -17.86
N GLY A 18 -35.32 11.53 -17.07
CA GLY A 18 -34.03 11.79 -16.45
C GLY A 18 -33.74 10.95 -15.20
N SER A 19 -34.75 10.34 -14.56
CA SER A 19 -34.54 9.61 -13.30
C SER A 19 -33.71 8.34 -13.45
N ILE A 20 -33.67 7.76 -14.65
CA ILE A 20 -32.77 6.66 -15.00
C ILE A 20 -31.30 7.04 -14.84
N THR A 21 -30.96 8.34 -14.78
CA THR A 21 -29.58 8.79 -14.65
C THR A 21 -29.10 8.93 -13.21
N PHE A 22 -30.02 8.91 -12.24
CA PHE A 22 -29.71 9.21 -10.83
C PHE A 22 -28.75 8.20 -10.18
N PRO A 23 -28.77 6.90 -10.53
CA PRO A 23 -27.81 5.95 -9.98
C PRO A 23 -26.36 6.15 -10.45
N LEU A 24 -26.11 6.84 -11.58
CA LEU A 24 -24.78 6.91 -12.17
C LEU A 24 -23.73 7.65 -11.34
N PRO A 25 -23.98 8.83 -10.76
CA PRO A 25 -23.01 9.45 -9.86
C PRO A 25 -22.65 8.55 -8.67
N ALA A 26 -23.63 7.83 -8.12
CA ALA A 26 -23.41 6.89 -7.03
C ALA A 26 -22.60 5.65 -7.47
N LEU A 27 -22.82 5.16 -8.70
CA LEU A 27 -22.04 4.06 -9.28
C LEU A 27 -20.62 4.49 -9.62
N ILE A 28 -20.40 5.71 -10.12
CA ILE A 28 -19.06 6.28 -10.34
C ILE A 28 -18.31 6.40 -9.01
N TRP A 29 -18.98 6.88 -7.96
CA TRP A 29 -18.38 6.89 -6.62
C TRP A 29 -17.99 5.49 -6.15
N CYS A 30 -18.84 4.49 -6.41
CA CYS A 30 -18.53 3.10 -6.11
C CYS A 30 -17.31 2.61 -6.92
N ALA A 31 -17.22 2.97 -8.21
CA ALA A 31 -16.12 2.59 -9.09
C ALA A 31 -14.74 3.10 -8.61
N VAL A 32 -14.69 4.26 -7.97
CA VAL A 32 -13.45 4.82 -7.42
C VAL A 32 -13.09 4.21 -6.06
N ARG A 33 -14.09 3.79 -5.26
CA ARG A 33 -13.88 3.39 -3.86
C ARG A 33 -13.81 1.88 -3.64
N TYR A 34 -14.45 1.09 -4.47
CA TYR A 34 -14.62 -0.36 -4.30
C TYR A 34 -13.87 -1.16 -5.37
N PRO A 35 -13.51 -2.43 -5.09
CA PRO A 35 -12.81 -3.27 -6.05
C PRO A 35 -13.67 -3.57 -7.28
N LEU A 36 -13.02 -3.80 -8.43
CA LEU A 36 -13.69 -4.00 -9.73
C LEU A 36 -14.83 -5.03 -9.68
N PRO A 37 -14.67 -6.24 -9.09
CA PRO A 37 -15.75 -7.23 -9.05
C PRO A 37 -17.00 -6.73 -8.32
N LEU A 38 -16.82 -5.96 -7.25
CA LEU A 38 -17.94 -5.41 -6.48
C LEU A 38 -18.65 -4.32 -7.28
N THR A 39 -17.91 -3.43 -7.95
CA THR A 39 -18.50 -2.39 -8.80
C THR A 39 -19.25 -3.00 -9.99
N CYS A 40 -18.71 -4.04 -10.62
CA CYS A 40 -19.38 -4.79 -11.69
C CYS A 40 -20.70 -5.39 -11.19
N LEU A 41 -20.68 -6.04 -10.02
CA LEU A 41 -21.88 -6.61 -9.41
C LEU A 41 -22.95 -5.55 -9.13
N LEU A 42 -22.57 -4.42 -8.52
CA LEU A 42 -23.50 -3.33 -8.24
C LEU A 42 -24.10 -2.72 -9.50
N THR A 43 -23.27 -2.53 -10.53
CA THR A 43 -23.71 -1.98 -11.81
C THR A 43 -24.69 -2.93 -12.49
N PHE A 44 -24.41 -4.23 -12.46
CA PHE A 44 -25.29 -5.26 -13.00
C PHE A 44 -26.65 -5.31 -12.27
N LEU A 45 -26.64 -5.32 -10.94
CA LEU A 45 -27.85 -5.30 -10.12
C LEU A 45 -28.67 -4.03 -10.34
N THR A 46 -28.01 -2.88 -10.47
CA THR A 46 -28.67 -1.60 -10.74
C THR A 46 -29.32 -1.61 -12.12
N GLY A 47 -28.64 -2.12 -13.15
CA GLY A 47 -29.21 -2.23 -14.49
C GLY A 47 -30.41 -3.17 -14.58
N ILE A 48 -30.36 -4.33 -13.92
CA ILE A 48 -31.54 -5.20 -13.81
C ILE A 48 -32.67 -4.47 -13.10
N GLY A 49 -32.37 -3.78 -11.99
CA GLY A 49 -33.33 -2.99 -11.24
C GLY A 49 -34.03 -1.95 -12.11
N GLU A 50 -33.27 -1.12 -12.83
CA GLU A 50 -33.81 -0.10 -13.72
C GLU A 50 -34.65 -0.69 -14.86
N ILE A 51 -34.20 -1.78 -15.48
CA ILE A 51 -34.97 -2.47 -16.54
C ILE A 51 -36.30 -2.99 -15.98
N LEU A 52 -36.32 -3.56 -14.79
CA LEU A 52 -37.54 -4.04 -14.13
C LEU A 52 -38.46 -2.89 -13.72
N LEU A 53 -37.90 -1.79 -13.20
CA LEU A 53 -38.66 -0.60 -12.84
C LEU A 53 -39.34 0.03 -14.05
N VAL A 54 -38.64 0.12 -15.19
CA VAL A 54 -39.20 0.60 -16.46
C VAL A 54 -40.23 -0.39 -17.02
N ALA A 55 -39.97 -1.69 -16.96
CA ALA A 55 -40.89 -2.71 -17.49
C ALA A 55 -42.23 -2.76 -16.73
N ASN A 56 -42.20 -2.54 -15.41
CA ASN A 56 -43.40 -2.51 -14.58
C ASN A 56 -44.07 -1.13 -14.51
N SER A 57 -43.59 -0.16 -15.31
CA SER A 57 -44.07 1.24 -15.30
C SER A 57 -43.98 1.91 -13.92
N LEU A 58 -43.05 1.49 -13.06
CA LEU A 58 -42.80 2.12 -11.75
C LEU A 58 -42.05 3.44 -11.88
N ILE A 59 -41.25 3.58 -12.93
CA ILE A 59 -40.71 4.88 -13.36
C ILE A 59 -41.61 5.40 -14.48
N HIS A 60 -42.48 6.35 -14.14
CA HIS A 60 -43.41 6.95 -15.09
C HIS A 60 -42.69 8.02 -15.94
N PHE A 61 -42.54 7.76 -17.24
CA PHE A 61 -42.03 8.75 -18.20
C PHE A 61 -43.10 9.76 -18.62
N SER A 62 -44.37 9.35 -18.58
CA SER A 62 -45.55 10.18 -18.82
C SER A 62 -46.71 9.65 -17.94
N PRO A 63 -47.54 10.52 -17.34
CA PRO A 63 -48.57 10.10 -16.38
C PRO A 63 -49.62 9.13 -16.95
N ASP A 64 -49.93 9.23 -18.24
CA ASP A 64 -51.11 8.56 -18.83
C ASP A 64 -50.82 7.65 -20.04
N ALA A 65 -49.56 7.51 -20.44
CA ALA A 65 -49.20 6.72 -21.63
C ALA A 65 -48.29 5.55 -21.28
N ARG A 66 -48.78 4.32 -21.51
CA ARG A 66 -47.92 3.13 -21.58
C ARG A 66 -46.91 3.35 -22.70
N MET A 67 -45.63 3.12 -22.41
CA MET A 67 -44.59 3.21 -23.42
C MET A 67 -44.86 2.23 -24.56
N GLN A 68 -44.74 2.71 -25.79
CA GLN A 68 -44.77 1.86 -26.97
C GLN A 68 -43.57 0.90 -26.96
N PRO A 69 -43.66 -0.30 -27.56
CA PRO A 69 -42.58 -1.29 -27.53
C PRO A 69 -41.22 -0.75 -28.00
N TRP A 70 -41.20 0.15 -29.00
CA TRP A 70 -39.97 0.76 -29.49
C TRP A 70 -39.33 1.73 -28.49
N GLN A 71 -40.13 2.42 -27.68
CA GLN A 71 -39.64 3.33 -26.64
C GLN A 71 -38.98 2.53 -25.52
N LEU A 72 -39.60 1.42 -25.11
CA LEU A 72 -39.02 0.50 -24.13
C LEU A 72 -37.68 -0.06 -24.60
N PHE A 73 -37.58 -0.43 -25.88
CA PHE A 73 -36.32 -0.89 -26.47
C PHE A 73 -35.24 0.20 -26.42
N SER A 74 -35.58 1.43 -26.83
CA SER A 74 -34.67 2.58 -26.80
C SER A 74 -34.19 2.92 -25.38
N THR A 75 -35.09 2.95 -24.40
CA THR A 75 -34.75 3.21 -22.98
C THR A 75 -33.84 2.14 -22.40
N ARG A 76 -34.09 0.85 -22.71
CA ARG A 76 -33.22 -0.26 -22.28
C ARG A 76 -31.83 -0.18 -22.88
N LEU A 77 -31.74 0.20 -24.15
CA LEU A 77 -30.46 0.44 -24.82
C LEU A 77 -29.71 1.61 -24.17
N GLY A 78 -30.41 2.69 -23.81
CA GLY A 78 -29.85 3.83 -23.09
C GLY A 78 -29.30 3.47 -21.71
N ILE A 79 -30.06 2.72 -20.91
CA ILE A 79 -29.62 2.21 -19.60
C ILE A 79 -28.36 1.34 -19.76
N ALA A 80 -28.38 0.39 -20.71
CA ALA A 80 -27.24 -0.49 -20.96
C ALA A 80 -25.99 0.31 -21.36
N ALA A 81 -26.12 1.28 -22.28
CA ALA A 81 -25.00 2.12 -22.71
C ALA A 81 -24.45 2.99 -21.56
N MET A 82 -25.33 3.52 -20.72
CA MET A 82 -24.96 4.38 -19.61
C MET A 82 -24.19 3.62 -18.51
N LEU A 83 -24.60 2.39 -18.21
CA LEU A 83 -23.97 1.53 -17.20
C LEU A 83 -22.61 0.96 -17.63
N ILE A 84 -22.24 1.09 -18.91
CA ILE A 84 -20.86 0.83 -19.34
C ILE A 84 -19.90 1.84 -18.68
N SER A 85 -20.34 3.10 -18.47
CA SER A 85 -19.46 4.17 -17.98
C SER A 85 -18.85 3.88 -16.59
N PRO A 86 -19.60 3.47 -15.56
CA PRO A 86 -19.01 3.07 -14.28
C PRO A 86 -18.05 1.88 -14.37
N VAL A 87 -18.29 0.92 -15.27
CA VAL A 87 -17.40 -0.23 -15.48
C VAL A 87 -16.08 0.21 -16.12
N ILE A 88 -16.14 1.10 -17.13
CA ILE A 88 -14.95 1.70 -17.74
C ILE A 88 -14.13 2.45 -16.68
N VAL A 89 -14.79 3.25 -15.84
CA VAL A 89 -14.12 4.00 -14.76
C VAL A 89 -13.44 3.04 -13.78
N ALA A 90 -14.13 2.00 -13.32
CA ALA A 90 -13.56 1.02 -12.39
C ALA A 90 -12.34 0.29 -13.00
N SER A 91 -12.46 -0.14 -14.27
CA SER A 91 -11.36 -0.78 -15.01
C SER A 91 -10.16 0.15 -15.17
N SER A 92 -10.41 1.42 -15.50
CA SER A 92 -9.36 2.44 -15.64
C SER A 92 -8.65 2.71 -14.32
N VAL A 93 -9.40 2.84 -13.22
CA VAL A 93 -8.84 3.03 -11.87
C VAL A 93 -7.98 1.84 -11.45
N GLU A 94 -8.44 0.60 -11.71
CA GLU A 94 -7.66 -0.60 -11.43
C GLU A 94 -6.38 -0.69 -12.26
N ALA A 95 -6.46 -0.36 -13.56
CA ALA A 95 -5.30 -0.30 -14.44
C ALA A 95 -4.28 0.75 -13.96
N ILE A 96 -4.73 1.96 -13.62
CA ILE A 96 -3.88 3.02 -13.07
C ILE A 96 -3.21 2.57 -11.78
N ASN A 97 -3.97 2.01 -10.83
CA ASN A 97 -3.42 1.53 -9.57
C ASN A 97 -2.38 0.42 -9.78
N THR A 98 -2.61 -0.45 -10.76
CA THR A 98 -1.66 -1.51 -11.13
C THR A 98 -0.39 -0.92 -11.73
N LEU A 99 -0.51 0.05 -12.64
CA LEU A 99 0.64 0.74 -13.23
C LEU A 99 1.44 1.52 -12.19
N VAL A 100 0.78 2.22 -11.27
CA VAL A 100 1.43 2.93 -10.15
C VAL A 100 2.18 1.94 -9.28
N LYS A 101 1.58 0.80 -8.94
CA LYS A 101 2.28 -0.26 -8.21
C LYS A 101 3.49 -0.78 -8.99
N GLN A 102 3.36 -1.01 -10.29
CA GLN A 102 4.49 -1.45 -11.13
C GLN A 102 5.60 -0.40 -11.22
N LEU A 103 5.27 0.90 -11.27
CA LEU A 103 6.26 1.97 -11.21
C LEU A 103 6.96 2.01 -9.85
N ALA A 104 6.21 1.89 -8.77
CA ALA A 104 6.75 1.82 -7.42
C ALA A 104 7.63 0.59 -7.20
N LEU A 105 7.30 -0.54 -7.85
CA LEU A 105 8.09 -1.77 -7.83
C LEU A 105 9.33 -1.69 -8.74
N ARG A 106 9.32 -0.88 -9.81
CA ARG A 106 10.46 -0.73 -10.72
C ARG A 106 11.58 0.14 -10.17
N ALA A 107 11.33 0.91 -9.12
CA ALA A 107 12.40 1.59 -8.38
C ALA A 107 13.03 0.61 -7.38
N ASP A 108 13.69 -0.44 -7.90
CA ASP A 108 14.43 -1.39 -7.05
C ASP A 108 15.50 -0.68 -6.24
N PHE A 109 16.04 0.44 -6.75
CA PHE A 109 17.11 1.21 -6.13
C PHE A 109 16.66 2.64 -5.82
N ASP A 110 17.15 3.17 -4.69
CA ASP A 110 17.07 4.58 -4.35
C ASP A 110 17.91 5.42 -5.33
N PHE A 111 17.35 6.52 -5.82
CA PHE A 111 17.99 7.31 -6.88
C PHE A 111 19.28 8.00 -6.42
N GLN A 112 19.32 8.40 -5.15
CA GLN A 112 20.40 9.18 -4.56
C GLN A 112 21.55 8.28 -4.13
N THR A 113 21.23 7.24 -3.37
CA THR A 113 22.24 6.37 -2.74
C THR A 113 22.60 5.14 -3.56
N ARG A 114 21.80 4.80 -4.58
CA ARG A 114 21.97 3.61 -5.46
C ARG A 114 21.96 2.26 -4.72
N VAL A 115 21.55 2.24 -3.46
CA VAL A 115 21.21 1.00 -2.73
C VAL A 115 19.74 0.68 -2.95
N TYR A 116 19.25 -0.46 -2.44
CA TYR A 116 17.84 -0.81 -2.63
C TYR A 116 16.91 0.27 -2.07
N SER A 117 15.75 0.47 -2.70
CA SER A 117 14.66 1.19 -2.04
C SER A 117 13.99 0.27 -1.02
N ARG A 118 13.14 0.83 -0.15
CA ARG A 118 12.28 0.02 0.74
C ARG A 118 11.51 -1.08 -0.02
N SER A 119 10.93 -0.73 -1.17
CA SER A 119 10.18 -1.65 -2.02
C SER A 119 11.11 -2.70 -2.64
N GLY A 120 12.27 -2.25 -3.15
CA GLY A 120 13.28 -3.12 -3.75
C GLY A 120 13.82 -4.16 -2.79
N LEU A 121 14.11 -3.78 -1.54
CA LEU A 121 14.54 -4.71 -0.50
C LEU A 121 13.46 -5.76 -0.20
N SER A 122 12.20 -5.34 -0.07
CA SER A 122 11.09 -6.27 0.20
C SER A 122 10.94 -7.31 -0.92
N GLU A 123 11.04 -6.87 -2.17
CA GLU A 123 10.98 -7.78 -3.33
C GLU A 123 12.20 -8.69 -3.42
N ALA A 124 13.41 -8.17 -3.17
CA ALA A 124 14.63 -8.97 -3.15
C ALA A 124 14.56 -10.07 -2.06
N LEU A 125 14.06 -9.71 -0.87
CA LEU A 125 13.86 -10.66 0.23
C LEU A 125 12.82 -11.74 -0.09
N LYS A 126 11.71 -11.41 -0.75
CA LYS A 126 10.69 -12.40 -1.17
C LYS A 126 11.25 -13.41 -2.16
N ARG A 127 12.20 -13.01 -3.00
CA ARG A 127 12.84 -13.88 -4.00
C ARG A 127 13.96 -14.73 -3.41
N GLN A 128 14.45 -14.38 -2.22
CA GLN A 128 15.55 -15.08 -1.59
C GLN A 128 15.07 -16.39 -0.94
N THR A 129 15.58 -17.51 -1.43
CA THR A 129 15.39 -18.82 -0.80
C THR A 129 16.53 -19.05 0.17
N LEU A 130 16.22 -19.19 1.45
CA LEU A 130 17.20 -19.44 2.51
C LEU A 130 17.39 -20.95 2.70
N PRO A 131 18.62 -21.47 2.65
CA PRO A 131 18.91 -22.83 3.10
C PRO A 131 18.52 -23.03 4.57
N ALA A 132 18.15 -24.26 4.96
CA ALA A 132 17.67 -24.57 6.30
C ALA A 132 18.71 -24.30 7.41
N ASP A 133 19.99 -24.29 7.06
CA ASP A 133 21.13 -24.04 7.94
C ASP A 133 21.56 -22.55 7.99
N LYS A 134 20.88 -21.67 7.23
CA LYS A 134 21.17 -20.25 7.19
C LYS A 134 20.07 -19.43 7.85
N LEU A 135 20.46 -18.27 8.36
CA LEU A 135 19.57 -17.30 9.00
C LEU A 135 19.58 -16.00 8.21
N LEU A 136 18.45 -15.30 8.20
CA LEU A 136 18.37 -13.95 7.66
C LEU A 136 18.40 -12.96 8.81
N THR A 137 19.45 -12.15 8.87
CA THR A 137 19.53 -11.05 9.83
C THR A 137 19.11 -9.76 9.15
N VAL A 138 18.22 -8.99 9.78
CA VAL A 138 17.81 -7.68 9.29
C VAL A 138 18.11 -6.61 10.35
N MET A 139 18.87 -5.60 9.98
CA MET A 139 19.28 -4.51 10.86
C MET A 139 18.72 -3.20 10.32
N VAL A 140 18.31 -2.32 11.22
CA VAL A 140 17.91 -0.96 10.87
C VAL A 140 18.94 0.00 11.45
N LEU A 141 19.48 0.84 10.59
CA LEU A 141 20.51 1.83 10.86
C LEU A 141 19.89 3.22 10.72
N ASP A 142 20.26 4.13 11.60
CA ASP A 142 19.85 5.53 11.58
C ASP A 142 21.09 6.42 11.65
N ILE A 143 21.15 7.48 10.85
CA ILE A 143 22.29 8.42 10.87
C ILE A 143 22.06 9.44 11.99
N ASP A 144 22.72 9.21 13.13
CA ASP A 144 22.69 10.11 14.28
C ASP A 144 22.99 11.57 13.90
N GLY A 145 22.03 12.45 14.22
CA GLY A 145 22.22 13.90 14.07
C GLY A 145 22.20 14.40 12.63
N PHE A 146 21.65 13.64 11.68
CA PHE A 146 21.56 14.02 10.26
C PHE A 146 20.93 15.41 10.05
N LYS A 147 19.91 15.77 10.85
CA LYS A 147 19.32 17.12 10.82
C LYS A 147 20.36 18.23 11.02
N ARG A 148 21.31 18.06 11.94
CA ARG A 148 22.37 19.04 12.20
C ARG A 148 23.33 19.19 11.00
N VAL A 149 23.55 18.10 10.26
CA VAL A 149 24.34 18.12 9.03
C VAL A 149 23.62 18.96 7.98
N ASN A 150 22.33 18.72 7.76
CA ASN A 150 21.52 19.53 6.85
C ASN A 150 21.49 21.01 7.25
N ASP A 151 21.36 21.30 8.54
CA ASP A 151 21.33 22.68 9.04
C ASP A 151 22.68 23.40 8.82
N ALA A 152 23.81 22.67 8.88
CA ALA A 152 25.16 23.24 8.76
C ALA A 152 25.70 23.30 7.33
N LEU A 153 25.41 22.28 6.51
CA LEU A 153 25.98 22.09 5.17
C LEU A 153 24.93 22.21 4.05
N GLY A 154 23.67 22.47 4.41
CA GLY A 154 22.55 22.45 3.47
C GLY A 154 22.17 21.03 3.04
N HIS A 155 21.07 20.93 2.29
CA HIS A 155 20.56 19.65 1.80
C HIS A 155 21.55 18.91 0.90
N GLU A 156 22.31 19.62 0.04
CA GLU A 156 23.35 19.00 -0.79
C GLU A 156 24.46 18.34 0.04
N GLY A 157 24.80 18.93 1.20
CA GLY A 157 25.74 18.33 2.15
C GLY A 157 25.20 17.06 2.79
N GLY A 158 23.91 17.06 3.18
CA GLY A 158 23.23 15.86 3.66
C GLY A 158 23.16 14.76 2.61
N ASP A 159 22.89 15.11 1.35
CA ASP A 159 22.85 14.19 0.22
C ASP A 159 24.20 13.47 0.00
N CYS A 160 25.31 14.20 0.17
CA CYS A 160 26.65 13.64 0.13
C CYS A 160 26.89 12.63 1.26
N VAL A 161 26.48 12.99 2.50
CA VAL A 161 26.59 12.10 3.66
C VAL A 161 25.78 10.82 3.47
N LEU A 162 24.54 10.92 2.97
CA LEU A 162 23.70 9.74 2.68
C LEU A 162 24.36 8.82 1.66
N THR A 163 24.94 9.39 0.60
CA THR A 163 25.61 8.64 -0.45
C THR A 163 26.86 7.93 0.09
N GLN A 164 27.67 8.63 0.88
CA GLN A 164 28.88 8.07 1.48
C GLN A 164 28.55 6.99 2.51
N PHE A 165 27.55 7.22 3.35
CA PHE A 165 27.06 6.25 4.32
C PHE A 165 26.60 4.97 3.63
N ALA A 166 25.77 5.09 2.58
CA ALA A 166 25.31 3.95 1.80
C ALA A 166 26.47 3.14 1.19
N GLN A 167 27.51 3.82 0.70
CA GLN A 167 28.71 3.16 0.17
C GLN A 167 29.52 2.43 1.25
N GLN A 168 29.69 3.05 2.42
CA GLN A 168 30.41 2.46 3.55
C GLN A 168 29.69 1.20 4.06
N VAL A 169 28.38 1.27 4.27
CA VAL A 169 27.59 0.12 4.71
C VAL A 169 27.63 -0.99 3.67
N ARG A 170 27.53 -0.66 2.38
CA ARG A 170 27.64 -1.65 1.29
C ARG A 170 29.00 -2.35 1.27
N GLN A 171 30.10 -1.61 1.49
CA GLN A 171 31.44 -2.19 1.57
C GLN A 171 31.61 -3.10 2.79
N LEU A 172 31.02 -2.73 3.92
CA LEU A 172 31.09 -3.48 5.16
C LEU A 172 30.31 -4.80 5.10
N VAL A 173 29.13 -4.76 4.48
CA VAL A 173 28.24 -5.91 4.33
C VAL A 173 28.73 -6.86 3.23
N GLY A 174 29.35 -6.32 2.17
CA GLY A 174 29.87 -7.10 1.05
C GLY A 174 28.79 -7.72 0.16
N GLU A 175 29.19 -8.63 -0.72
CA GLU A 175 28.34 -9.20 -1.78
C GLU A 175 27.20 -10.11 -1.27
N GLN A 176 27.26 -10.57 -0.03
CA GLN A 176 26.28 -11.51 0.53
C GLN A 176 25.14 -10.83 1.29
N GLY A 177 25.16 -9.50 1.41
CA GLY A 177 24.06 -8.76 2.01
C GLY A 177 23.56 -7.63 1.13
N MET A 178 22.36 -7.19 1.46
CA MET A 178 21.61 -6.17 0.76
C MET A 178 21.50 -4.96 1.66
N VAL A 179 21.78 -3.80 1.11
CA VAL A 179 21.59 -2.51 1.80
C VAL A 179 20.42 -1.80 1.12
N ALA A 180 19.58 -1.17 1.91
CA ALA A 180 18.46 -0.40 1.42
C ALA A 180 18.30 0.90 2.18
N ARG A 181 17.80 1.94 1.52
CA ARG A 181 17.32 3.14 2.19
C ARG A 181 15.81 3.05 2.37
N ILE A 182 15.35 3.07 3.62
CA ILE A 182 13.94 2.84 3.97
C ILE A 182 13.19 4.12 4.36
N GLY A 183 13.94 5.17 4.74
CA GLY A 183 13.43 6.48 5.14
C GLY A 183 14.36 7.63 4.71
N GLY A 184 14.20 8.79 5.34
CA GLY A 184 15.02 9.97 5.06
C GLY A 184 16.49 9.74 5.39
N GLU A 185 16.78 9.37 6.63
CA GLU A 185 18.13 9.05 7.15
C GLU A 185 18.26 7.60 7.61
N GLU A 186 17.23 6.78 7.38
CA GLU A 186 17.14 5.40 7.83
C GLU A 186 17.54 4.42 6.72
N PHE A 187 18.38 3.46 7.07
CA PHE A 187 18.82 2.37 6.22
C PHE A 187 18.45 1.01 6.82
N ALA A 188 18.27 0.01 5.97
CA ALA A 188 18.12 -1.37 6.36
C ALA A 188 19.23 -2.20 5.72
N VAL A 189 19.76 -3.15 6.48
CA VAL A 189 20.70 -4.16 6.00
C VAL A 189 20.07 -5.51 6.19
N ALA A 190 20.04 -6.32 5.13
CA ALA A 190 19.65 -7.71 5.19
C ALA A 190 20.82 -8.60 4.77
N ALA A 191 21.26 -9.50 5.64
CA ALA A 191 22.37 -10.40 5.37
C ALA A 191 22.01 -11.84 5.72
N VAL A 192 22.45 -12.76 4.87
CA VAL A 192 22.36 -14.20 5.15
C VAL A 192 23.58 -14.59 5.98
N VAL A 193 23.35 -15.16 7.16
CA VAL A 193 24.39 -15.50 8.14
C VAL A 193 24.27 -16.96 8.59
N ASP A 194 25.38 -17.50 9.08
CA ASP A 194 25.45 -18.91 9.54
C ASP A 194 24.96 -19.07 10.97
N SER A 195 24.96 -17.99 11.75
CA SER A 195 24.55 -17.97 13.15
C SER A 195 24.05 -16.60 13.58
N ALA A 196 23.24 -16.54 14.64
CA ALA A 196 22.78 -15.29 15.23
C ALA A 196 23.96 -14.44 15.74
N GLN A 197 25.02 -15.07 16.26
CA GLN A 197 26.24 -14.41 16.71
C GLN A 197 26.94 -13.66 15.57
N GLN A 198 26.98 -14.23 14.36
CA GLN A 198 27.54 -13.56 13.20
C GLN A 198 26.70 -12.35 12.78
N GLY A 199 25.37 -12.44 12.88
CA GLY A 199 24.47 -11.30 12.69
C GLY A 199 24.73 -10.18 13.69
N TYR A 200 24.94 -10.52 14.97
CA TYR A 200 25.29 -9.54 16.00
C TYR A 200 26.66 -8.88 15.76
N LEU A 201 27.67 -9.66 15.38
CA LEU A 201 29.00 -9.12 15.05
C LEU A 201 28.98 -8.20 13.82
N LEU A 202 28.09 -8.43 12.87
CA LEU A 202 27.90 -7.54 11.73
C LEU A 202 27.30 -6.20 12.18
N ALA A 203 26.37 -6.21 13.13
CA ALA A 203 25.83 -5.00 13.73
C ALA A 203 26.84 -4.24 14.58
N GLU A 204 27.73 -4.94 15.29
CA GLU A 204 28.74 -4.30 16.13
C GLU A 204 29.83 -3.62 15.32
N LYS A 205 30.04 -4.07 14.07
CA LYS A 205 30.94 -3.42 13.11
C LYS A 205 30.34 -2.16 12.48
N ASP A 206 29.06 -1.87 12.70
CA ASP A 206 28.37 -0.73 12.11
C ASP A 206 28.89 0.62 12.64
N PRO A 207 29.19 1.61 11.77
CA PRO A 207 29.62 2.95 12.18
C PRO A 207 28.54 3.81 12.87
N SER A 208 27.27 3.41 12.89
CA SER A 208 26.11 4.22 13.32
C SER A 208 25.17 3.42 14.22
N ARG A 209 25.63 3.03 15.41
CA ARG A 209 24.92 2.22 16.43
C ARG A 209 23.38 2.18 16.32
N GLY A 210 22.85 1.27 15.49
CA GLY A 210 21.43 0.98 15.29
C GLY A 210 21.01 -0.38 15.87
N GLY A 211 19.71 -0.54 16.15
CA GLY A 211 19.14 -1.73 16.79
C GLY A 211 19.09 -2.98 15.87
N VAL A 212 19.38 -4.15 16.45
CA VAL A 212 19.46 -5.44 15.72
C VAL A 212 18.20 -6.27 15.95
N ALA A 213 17.62 -6.80 14.87
CA ALA A 213 16.56 -7.81 14.96
C ALA A 213 16.92 -9.03 14.08
N ALA A 214 17.22 -10.16 14.70
CA ALA A 214 17.44 -11.41 13.98
C ALA A 214 16.10 -12.10 13.69
N PHE A 215 15.85 -12.51 12.43
CA PHE A 215 14.61 -13.20 12.06
C PHE A 215 14.92 -14.60 11.52
N ARG A 216 14.26 -15.63 12.08
CA ARG A 216 14.13 -16.93 11.39
C ARG A 216 12.95 -16.86 10.44
N HIS A 217 13.18 -17.24 9.19
CA HIS A 217 12.12 -17.27 8.17
C HIS A 217 11.01 -18.23 8.62
N GLY A 218 9.82 -17.68 8.93
CA GLY A 218 8.65 -18.45 9.36
C GLY A 218 8.31 -18.43 10.86
N SER A 219 8.95 -17.59 11.68
CA SER A 219 8.69 -17.50 13.14
C SER A 219 8.65 -16.06 13.64
N GLU A 220 7.86 -15.81 14.70
CA GLU A 220 7.78 -14.53 15.43
C GLU A 220 9.16 -14.08 15.95
N PRO A 221 9.37 -12.76 16.14
CA PRO A 221 10.65 -12.22 16.58
C PRO A 221 11.03 -12.75 17.96
N ASP A 222 12.28 -13.21 18.11
CA ASP A 222 12.84 -13.47 19.43
C ASP A 222 13.00 -12.13 20.17
N PRO A 223 12.56 -12.03 21.44
CA PRO A 223 12.73 -10.81 22.21
C PRO A 223 14.23 -10.52 22.39
N PRO A 224 14.63 -9.23 22.44
CA PRO A 224 16.02 -8.87 22.64
C PRO A 224 16.53 -9.45 23.97
N ASP A 225 17.60 -10.24 23.91
CA ASP A 225 18.31 -10.76 25.08
C ASP A 225 18.92 -9.60 25.88
N HIS A 226 18.18 -9.12 26.88
CA HIS A 226 18.73 -8.31 27.95
C HIS A 226 19.55 -9.21 28.89
N GLN A 227 20.75 -9.61 28.47
CA GLN A 227 21.80 -10.08 29.36
C GLN A 227 23.15 -9.45 29.00
N SER A 228 23.31 -8.17 29.34
CA SER A 228 24.59 -7.64 29.75
C SER A 228 24.55 -7.40 31.26
N GLY A 229 25.06 -8.36 32.01
CA GLY A 229 25.24 -8.28 33.46
C GLY A 229 26.71 -8.30 33.83
N THR A 230 27.43 -7.20 33.60
CA THR A 230 28.57 -6.83 34.45
C THR A 230 28.00 -6.07 35.64
N GLY A 231 28.26 -6.57 36.85
CA GLY A 231 27.71 -6.01 38.09
C GLY A 231 28.16 -4.58 38.38
N ASP A 232 27.31 -3.79 39.01
CA ASP A 232 27.42 -3.45 40.44
C ASP A 232 26.16 -2.65 40.88
N ALA A 233 26.00 -2.62 42.18
CA ALA A 233 24.86 -2.37 43.03
C ALA A 233 24.01 -1.10 42.83
N ARG A 234 22.72 -1.31 43.10
CA ARG A 234 21.77 -0.41 43.77
C ARG A 234 21.31 0.83 42.99
N GLY A 235 20.25 0.65 42.22
CA GLY A 235 19.31 1.73 41.86
C GLY A 235 17.92 1.15 41.55
N ARG A 236 16.92 1.45 42.37
CA ARG A 236 15.51 1.09 42.10
C ARG A 236 15.02 1.81 40.83
N PRO A 237 14.37 1.15 39.86
CA PRO A 237 13.70 1.84 38.77
C PRO A 237 12.26 2.24 39.16
N ARG A 238 11.83 3.43 38.71
CA ARG A 238 10.42 3.87 38.73
C ARG A 238 9.65 3.18 37.58
N PRO A 239 8.36 2.85 37.76
CA PRO A 239 7.61 2.09 36.75
C PRO A 239 7.14 2.98 35.59
N TYR A 240 7.28 2.46 34.37
CA TYR A 240 6.72 3.01 33.14
C TYR A 240 5.21 2.69 33.07
N HIS A 241 4.38 3.73 32.88
CA HIS A 241 2.97 3.58 32.53
C HIS A 241 2.84 3.29 31.03
N ARG A 242 2.04 2.26 30.71
CA ARG A 242 1.61 1.86 29.37
C ARG A 242 0.26 2.54 29.08
N ALA A 243 0.12 3.17 27.91
CA ALA A 243 -1.17 3.51 27.30
C ALA A 243 -1.04 3.08 25.83
N VAL A 244 -1.67 1.97 25.41
CA VAL A 244 -3.02 1.85 24.82
C VAL A 244 -3.21 2.81 23.66
#